data_AF-A0A356ML24-F1
#
_entry.id   AF-A0A356ML24-F1
#
_cell.length_a   1.000
_cell.length_b   1.000
_cell.length_c   1.000
_cell.angle_alpha   90.00
_cell.angle_beta   90.00
_cell.angle_gamma   90.00
#
_symmetry.space_group_name_H-M   'P 1'
#
loop_
_entity.id
_entity.type
_entity.pdbx_description
1 polymer ?
#
loop_
_entity_poly.entity_id
_entity_poly.type
_entity_poly.pdbx_seq_one_letter_code
_entity_poly.pdbx_strand_id
1 'polypeptide(L)'
;MTEVAALAAYQKAIYDMMYIPQYITVTMDSVSDYKKIYETGFLFNGRWFKRISCSASQARVSTVVFCDSGNEEDFKKQIEPPDSIRIQVRDRLDNGRDMFHPLAASKYNAYFGLYSSATKQVTKPRFCIVKDYCEVRPVDVDFVIEQPPDEDDIIEPRTMDVEFNCWDGSGLISPAMAEVWGKDLGEDYTPCQFCIRCAFTKGALNEFDFVEWCKEENDGNYIIKDVYRNDRDLREVDVILTEGMAKLWDSWESQQSFEDNCEKNRIIWGVVKYAPKKDKEVNTANYQFLQTLNLTDDMVKDVCAETVKYIQGVSYDNIYYTLLFLMGENLDEKSIESFLSSSDNWWLKSLVLNHNLFNDKYTKEKIRDFIVRKIELACLGKILIRGNFQCIVVDGYGFLQSITGQKVTGLLKAGQACCNFWNERRINKVDTMRSPLTHFSEHYPMDLVDNEKTRKWFSCDYSGYIVNCHDAHTMRWAGSDYDDLKHESA
;
A
#
# COMPACT_ATOMS: atom_id res chain seq x y z
N MET A 1 -24.71 37.92 11.51
CA MET A 1 -24.09 36.74 12.14
C MET A 1 -22.62 37.04 12.33
N THR A 2 -22.06 36.79 13.51
CA THR A 2 -20.60 36.85 13.69
C THR A 2 -19.94 35.77 12.82
N GLU A 3 -18.74 36.00 12.30
CA GLU A 3 -18.00 35.02 11.49
C GLU A 3 -17.89 33.66 12.20
N VAL A 4 -17.74 33.66 13.52
CA VAL A 4 -17.73 32.46 14.36
C VAL A 4 -19.03 31.66 14.29
N ALA A 5 -20.19 32.33 14.27
CA ALA A 5 -21.48 31.65 14.14
C ALA A 5 -21.69 31.06 12.74
N ALA A 6 -21.17 31.73 11.70
CA ALA A 6 -21.19 31.21 10.34
C ALA A 6 -20.27 29.98 10.20
N LEU A 7 -19.05 30.03 10.74
CA LEU A 7 -18.12 28.89 10.76
C LEU A 7 -18.71 27.68 11.49
N ALA A 8 -19.33 27.88 12.66
CA ALA A 8 -19.99 26.81 13.40
C ALA A 8 -21.16 26.19 12.60
N ALA A 9 -21.93 27.00 11.88
CA ALA A 9 -23.01 26.51 11.03
C ALA A 9 -22.49 25.67 9.85
N TYR A 10 -21.41 26.11 9.19
CA TYR A 10 -20.76 25.33 8.14
C TYR A 10 -20.18 24.03 8.66
N GLN A 11 -19.50 24.05 9.81
CA GLN A 11 -18.97 22.84 10.43
C GLN A 11 -20.07 21.83 10.77
N LYS A 12 -21.20 22.32 11.30
CA LYS A 12 -22.37 21.47 11.57
C LYS A 12 -22.94 20.88 10.28
N ALA A 13 -23.08 21.67 9.22
CA ALA A 13 -23.56 21.18 7.92
C ALA A 13 -22.64 20.10 7.34
N ILE A 14 -21.31 20.24 7.50
CA ILE A 14 -20.34 19.22 7.10
C ILE A 14 -20.52 17.95 7.93
N TYR A 15 -20.63 18.05 9.25
CA TYR A 15 -20.84 16.88 10.11
C TYR A 15 -22.14 16.16 9.79
N ASP A 16 -23.23 16.89 9.61
CA ASP A 16 -24.54 16.32 9.26
C ASP A 16 -24.49 15.60 7.88
N MET A 17 -23.65 16.08 6.96
CA MET A 17 -23.45 15.47 5.64
C MET A 17 -22.57 14.20 5.70
N MET A 18 -21.58 14.17 6.60
CA MET A 18 -20.65 13.04 6.75
C MET A 18 -21.19 11.96 7.69
N TYR A 19 -22.19 12.26 8.52
CA TYR A 19 -22.70 11.35 9.53
C TYR A 19 -23.63 10.29 8.93
N ILE A 20 -23.23 9.01 9.04
CA ILE A 20 -24.02 7.85 8.62
C ILE A 20 -24.51 7.13 9.89
N PRO A 21 -25.70 7.45 10.42
CA PRO A 21 -26.17 6.90 11.69
C PRO A 21 -26.36 5.38 11.69
N GLN A 22 -26.48 4.77 10.51
CA GLN A 22 -26.67 3.33 10.36
C GLN A 22 -25.37 2.52 10.48
N TYR A 23 -24.21 3.16 10.53
CA TYR A 23 -22.89 2.53 10.52
C TYR A 23 -22.06 3.05 11.68
N ILE A 24 -21.60 2.14 12.55
CA ILE A 24 -20.81 2.52 13.73
C ILE A 24 -19.63 1.58 13.94
N THR A 25 -18.52 2.14 14.41
CA THR A 25 -17.34 1.39 14.86
C THR A 25 -17.27 1.42 16.37
N VAL A 26 -17.05 0.26 16.98
CA VAL A 26 -16.95 0.10 18.44
C VAL A 26 -15.59 -0.47 18.78
N THR A 27 -14.89 0.16 19.73
CA THR A 27 -13.64 -0.36 20.32
C THR A 27 -13.98 -1.24 21.50
N MET A 28 -13.39 -2.43 21.56
CA MET A 28 -13.62 -3.44 22.59
C MET A 28 -12.54 -3.37 23.66
N ASP A 29 -12.96 -3.27 24.92
CA ASP A 29 -12.05 -3.34 26.07
C ASP A 29 -11.70 -4.78 26.44
N SER A 30 -12.61 -5.74 26.19
CA SER A 30 -12.39 -7.15 26.51
C SER A 30 -13.02 -8.13 25.50
N VAL A 31 -12.46 -9.34 25.45
CA VAL A 31 -13.01 -10.45 24.64
C VAL A 31 -14.41 -10.85 25.11
N SER A 32 -14.69 -10.75 26.41
CA SER A 32 -16.01 -11.02 26.98
C SER A 32 -17.06 -10.03 26.48
N ASP A 33 -16.73 -8.75 26.40
CA ASP A 33 -17.65 -7.73 25.88
C ASP A 33 -17.97 -7.99 24.42
N TYR A 34 -16.95 -8.32 23.62
CA TYR A 34 -17.15 -8.69 22.23
C TYR A 34 -18.08 -9.90 22.07
N LYS A 35 -17.89 -10.97 22.85
CA LYS A 35 -18.76 -12.15 22.78
C LYS A 35 -20.22 -11.79 23.04
N LYS A 36 -20.49 -10.98 24.06
CA LYS A 36 -21.84 -10.54 24.43
C LYS A 36 -22.52 -9.76 23.30
N ILE A 37 -21.86 -8.75 22.74
CA ILE A 37 -22.44 -7.92 21.68
C ILE A 37 -22.43 -8.62 20.31
N TYR A 38 -21.56 -9.62 20.10
CA TYR A 38 -21.57 -10.44 18.91
C TYR A 38 -22.86 -11.27 18.82
N GLU A 39 -23.28 -11.86 19.95
CA GLU A 39 -24.47 -12.70 20.03
C GLU A 39 -25.76 -11.87 19.95
N THR A 40 -25.84 -10.78 20.73
CA THR A 40 -27.10 -10.04 20.95
C THR A 40 -27.17 -8.69 20.24
N GLY A 41 -26.04 -8.16 19.77
CA GLY A 41 -25.93 -6.76 19.36
C GLY A 41 -26.06 -5.80 20.55
N PHE A 42 -26.35 -4.53 20.28
CA PHE A 42 -26.61 -3.53 21.31
C PHE A 42 -27.54 -2.41 20.81
N LEU A 43 -28.13 -1.67 21.73
CA LEU A 43 -28.92 -0.48 21.44
C LEU A 43 -28.06 0.78 21.51
N PHE A 44 -28.17 1.62 20.50
CA PHE A 44 -27.61 2.96 20.49
C PHE A 44 -28.60 3.92 19.83
N ASN A 45 -28.96 5.01 20.51
CA ASN A 45 -29.96 5.98 20.05
C ASN A 45 -31.28 5.34 19.57
N GLY A 46 -31.79 4.33 20.29
CA GLY A 46 -33.05 3.66 19.99
C GLY A 46 -33.00 2.71 18.78
N ARG A 47 -31.82 2.47 18.21
CA ARG A 47 -31.60 1.56 17.09
C ARG A 47 -30.75 0.37 17.55
N TRP A 48 -31.07 -0.81 17.04
CA TRP A 48 -30.33 -2.04 17.29
C TRP A 48 -29.19 -2.16 16.29
N PHE A 49 -28.00 -2.43 16.78
CA PHE A 49 -26.81 -2.64 15.96
C PHE A 49 -26.28 -4.06 16.14
N LYS A 50 -25.97 -4.71 15.02
CA LYS A 50 -25.31 -6.02 15.00
C LYS A 50 -24.06 -5.98 14.13
N ARG A 51 -23.11 -6.86 14.44
CA ARG A 51 -21.84 -6.95 13.72
C ARG A 51 -22.06 -7.15 12.22
N ILE A 52 -21.30 -6.42 11.41
CA ILE A 52 -21.27 -6.59 9.95
C ILE A 52 -19.88 -7.03 9.47
N SER A 53 -18.80 -6.40 9.92
CA SER A 53 -17.45 -6.73 9.48
C SER A 53 -16.39 -6.43 10.56
N CYS A 54 -15.23 -7.04 10.40
CA CYS A 54 -14.02 -6.69 11.13
C CYS A 54 -12.81 -7.05 10.26
N SER A 55 -12.18 -6.04 9.65
CA SER A 55 -10.94 -6.21 8.89
C SER A 55 -9.75 -6.46 9.82
N ALA A 56 -8.65 -6.95 9.26
CA ALA A 56 -7.43 -7.19 10.03
C ALA A 56 -6.86 -5.91 10.69
N SER A 57 -6.96 -4.75 10.03
CA SER A 57 -6.51 -3.48 10.60
C SER A 57 -7.38 -3.05 11.79
N GLN A 58 -8.70 -3.24 11.68
CA GLN A 58 -9.64 -2.96 12.76
C GLN A 58 -9.42 -3.90 13.95
N ALA A 59 -9.20 -5.20 13.70
CA ALA A 59 -8.93 -6.19 14.74
C ALA A 59 -7.67 -5.86 15.57
N ARG A 60 -6.60 -5.34 14.95
CA ARG A 60 -5.35 -4.95 15.62
C ARG A 60 -5.52 -3.84 16.65
N VAL A 61 -6.53 -2.99 16.47
CA VAL A 61 -6.88 -1.89 17.39
C VAL A 61 -8.20 -2.18 18.12
N SER A 62 -8.55 -3.45 18.25
CA SER A 62 -9.75 -3.94 18.96
C SER A 62 -11.05 -3.29 18.50
N THR A 63 -11.14 -2.86 17.24
CA THR A 63 -12.29 -2.16 16.69
C THR A 63 -13.12 -3.09 15.81
N VAL A 64 -14.45 -3.01 15.89
CA VAL A 64 -15.39 -3.83 15.10
C VAL A 64 -16.48 -2.94 14.51
N VAL A 65 -16.94 -3.28 13.30
CA VAL A 65 -18.00 -2.57 12.60
C VAL A 65 -19.36 -3.19 12.90
N PHE A 66 -20.32 -2.35 13.26
CA PHE A 66 -21.72 -2.71 13.44
C PHE A 66 -22.61 -1.87 12.51
N CYS A 67 -23.72 -2.47 12.11
CA CYS A 67 -24.70 -1.86 11.24
C CYS A 67 -26.10 -1.96 11.86
N ASP A 68 -26.94 -0.98 11.57
CA ASP A 68 -28.34 -0.92 11.97
C ASP A 68 -29.08 -2.18 11.51
N SER A 69 -29.71 -2.83 12.48
CA SER A 69 -30.35 -4.13 12.40
C SER A 69 -31.83 -4.05 12.81
N GLY A 70 -32.38 -2.87 13.06
CA GLY A 70 -33.77 -2.71 13.52
C GLY A 70 -33.93 -1.71 14.67
N ASN A 71 -35.12 -1.72 15.27
CA ASN A 71 -35.46 -0.82 16.38
C ASN A 71 -35.38 -1.53 17.75
N GLU A 72 -35.75 -0.81 18.81
CA GLU A 72 -35.74 -1.33 20.19
C GLU A 72 -36.68 -2.53 20.42
N GLU A 73 -37.83 -2.60 19.75
CA GLU A 73 -38.72 -3.76 19.85
C GLU A 73 -38.11 -5.00 19.21
N ASP A 74 -37.45 -4.85 18.07
CA ASP A 74 -36.76 -5.95 17.37
C ASP A 74 -35.63 -6.51 18.25
N PHE A 75 -34.88 -5.62 18.91
CA PHE A 75 -33.87 -6.01 19.90
C PHE A 75 -34.49 -6.76 21.09
N LYS A 76 -35.60 -6.29 21.66
CA LYS A 76 -36.27 -6.99 22.77
C LYS A 76 -36.74 -8.39 22.37
N LYS A 77 -37.22 -8.55 21.13
CA LYS A 77 -37.64 -9.84 20.57
C LYS A 77 -36.46 -10.71 20.13
N GLN A 78 -35.27 -10.12 19.95
CA GLN A 78 -34.09 -10.74 19.35
C GLN A 78 -34.37 -11.32 17.95
N ILE A 79 -35.23 -10.63 17.18
CA ILE A 79 -35.63 -11.01 15.82
C ILE A 79 -35.28 -9.85 14.90
N GLU A 80 -34.28 -10.06 14.05
CA GLU A 80 -33.86 -9.08 13.05
C GLU A 80 -34.83 -9.04 11.87
N PRO A 81 -35.36 -7.86 11.51
CA PRO A 81 -36.19 -7.71 10.33
C PRO A 81 -35.43 -8.13 9.06
N PRO A 82 -36.07 -8.86 8.13
CA PRO A 82 -35.43 -9.33 6.90
C PRO A 82 -34.99 -8.19 5.97
N ASP A 83 -35.62 -7.02 6.08
CA ASP A 83 -35.31 -5.80 5.35
C ASP A 83 -34.39 -4.85 6.13
N SER A 84 -33.80 -5.30 7.24
CA SER A 84 -32.87 -4.50 8.02
C SER A 84 -31.68 -4.05 7.17
N ILE A 85 -31.15 -2.86 7.48
CA ILE A 85 -30.05 -2.25 6.72
C ILE A 85 -28.83 -3.17 6.71
N ARG A 86 -28.52 -3.84 7.83
CA ARG A 86 -27.43 -4.80 7.91
C ARG A 86 -27.57 -5.95 6.90
N ILE A 87 -28.75 -6.56 6.79
CA ILE A 87 -29.00 -7.64 5.82
C ILE A 87 -28.88 -7.09 4.40
N GLN A 88 -29.54 -5.97 4.10
CA GLN A 88 -29.52 -5.36 2.77
C GLN A 88 -28.11 -4.94 2.32
N VAL A 89 -27.29 -4.39 3.22
CA VAL A 89 -25.89 -4.05 2.95
C VAL A 89 -25.09 -5.32 2.71
N ARG A 90 -25.24 -6.33 3.58
CA ARG A 90 -24.53 -7.60 3.41
C ARG A 90 -24.86 -8.26 2.08
N ASP A 91 -26.12 -8.34 1.70
CA ASP A 91 -26.55 -8.96 0.45
C ASP A 91 -25.97 -8.23 -0.78
N ARG A 92 -25.95 -6.88 -0.74
CA ARG A 92 -25.31 -6.07 -1.80
C ARG A 92 -23.80 -6.31 -1.87
N LEU A 93 -23.13 -6.39 -0.72
CA LEU A 93 -21.68 -6.56 -0.64
C LEU A 93 -21.24 -8.02 -0.90
N ASP A 94 -22.07 -9.01 -0.62
CA ASP A 94 -21.88 -10.39 -1.08
C ASP A 94 -21.97 -10.47 -2.62
N ASN A 95 -22.48 -9.42 -3.28
CA ASN A 95 -22.38 -9.15 -4.71
C ASN A 95 -22.83 -10.31 -5.61
N GLY A 96 -23.86 -11.05 -5.19
CA GLY A 96 -24.40 -12.17 -5.95
C GLY A 96 -23.46 -13.37 -6.09
N ARG A 97 -22.41 -13.47 -5.26
CA ARG A 97 -21.52 -14.64 -5.22
C ARG A 97 -22.31 -15.92 -4.90
N ASP A 98 -21.80 -17.07 -5.32
CA ASP A 98 -22.30 -18.36 -4.85
C ASP A 98 -22.12 -18.48 -3.32
N MET A 99 -23.24 -18.58 -2.60
CA MET A 99 -23.28 -18.71 -1.16
C MET A 99 -22.91 -20.12 -0.67
N PHE A 100 -22.89 -21.10 -1.57
CA PHE A 100 -22.49 -22.49 -1.29
C PHE A 100 -21.02 -22.77 -1.62
N HIS A 101 -20.31 -21.82 -2.23
CA HIS A 101 -18.88 -21.93 -2.47
C HIS A 101 -18.13 -22.13 -1.13
N PRO A 102 -17.38 -23.24 -0.96
CA PRO A 102 -16.71 -23.55 0.31
C PRO A 102 -15.67 -22.50 0.67
N LEU A 103 -15.91 -21.74 1.73
CA LEU A 103 -15.02 -20.67 2.17
C LEU A 103 -14.85 -20.70 3.69
N ALA A 104 -13.59 -20.71 4.14
CA ALA A 104 -13.29 -20.58 5.56
C ALA A 104 -13.82 -19.24 6.10
N ALA A 105 -14.47 -19.25 7.26
CA ALA A 105 -15.08 -18.05 7.84
C ALA A 105 -14.07 -16.91 8.06
N SER A 106 -12.82 -17.24 8.39
CA SER A 106 -11.72 -16.27 8.51
C SER A 106 -11.37 -15.62 7.16
N LYS A 107 -11.29 -16.40 6.08
CA LYS A 107 -11.05 -15.88 4.72
C LYS A 107 -12.21 -14.99 4.25
N TYR A 108 -13.45 -15.44 4.43
CA TYR A 108 -14.63 -14.62 4.13
C TYR A 108 -14.58 -13.28 4.85
N ASN A 109 -14.33 -13.29 6.16
CA ASN A 109 -14.28 -12.07 6.95
C ASN A 109 -13.15 -11.13 6.50
N ALA A 110 -12.00 -11.67 6.09
CA ALA A 110 -10.91 -10.89 5.53
C ALA A 110 -11.29 -10.24 4.20
N TYR A 111 -11.91 -11.00 3.28
CA TYR A 111 -12.30 -10.49 1.96
C TYR A 111 -13.48 -9.51 2.04
N PHE A 112 -14.47 -9.79 2.87
CA PHE A 112 -15.59 -8.88 3.13
C PHE A 112 -15.10 -7.58 3.77
N GLY A 113 -14.06 -7.64 4.60
CA GLY A 113 -13.41 -6.47 5.18
C GLY A 113 -12.82 -5.50 4.16
N LEU A 114 -12.57 -5.92 2.92
CA LEU A 114 -12.03 -5.06 1.86
C LEU A 114 -12.95 -3.85 1.56
N TYR A 115 -14.27 -4.03 1.68
CA TYR A 115 -15.26 -2.94 1.51
C TYR A 115 -15.14 -1.83 2.55
N SER A 116 -14.44 -2.07 3.67
CA SER A 116 -14.19 -1.05 4.69
C SER A 116 -12.93 -0.21 4.38
N SER A 117 -12.27 -0.44 3.24
CA SER A 117 -11.12 0.36 2.82
C SER A 117 -11.57 1.75 2.40
N ALA A 118 -10.90 2.80 2.89
CA ALA A 118 -11.05 4.14 2.33
C ALA A 118 -10.48 4.16 0.91
N THR A 119 -11.27 4.62 -0.05
CA THR A 119 -10.89 4.66 -1.47
C THR A 119 -11.31 5.98 -2.10
N LYS A 120 -10.57 6.42 -3.12
CA LYS A 120 -11.03 7.42 -4.08
C LYS A 120 -11.70 6.69 -5.24
N GLN A 121 -12.92 7.05 -5.57
CA GLN A 121 -13.64 6.47 -6.70
C GLN A 121 -12.94 6.82 -8.01
N VAL A 122 -12.84 5.84 -8.90
CA VAL A 122 -12.30 6.01 -10.26
C VAL A 122 -13.23 5.40 -11.30
N THR A 123 -13.01 5.73 -12.56
CA THR A 123 -13.75 5.19 -13.71
C THR A 123 -13.62 3.66 -13.77
N LYS A 124 -14.74 2.96 -13.97
CA LYS A 124 -14.76 1.50 -14.18
C LYS A 124 -13.95 1.15 -15.45
N PRO A 125 -12.89 0.33 -15.36
CA PRO A 125 -12.13 -0.12 -16.53
C PRO A 125 -12.87 -1.24 -17.26
N ARG A 126 -12.56 -1.47 -18.54
CA ARG A 126 -12.76 -2.78 -19.18
C ARG A 126 -11.66 -3.70 -18.68
N PHE A 127 -12.00 -4.81 -18.05
CA PHE A 127 -10.99 -5.67 -17.44
C PHE A 127 -11.19 -7.14 -17.78
N CYS A 128 -10.11 -7.90 -17.67
CA CYS A 128 -10.17 -9.35 -17.66
C CYS A 128 -9.37 -9.90 -16.48
N ILE A 129 -9.71 -11.12 -16.07
CA ILE A 129 -9.01 -11.84 -15.00
C ILE A 129 -8.25 -12.98 -15.67
N VAL A 130 -6.94 -13.07 -15.45
CA VAL A 130 -6.05 -14.12 -15.96
C VAL A 130 -5.58 -15.01 -14.82
N LYS A 131 -5.09 -16.21 -15.15
CA LYS A 131 -4.53 -17.12 -14.15
C LYS A 131 -3.23 -16.58 -13.57
N ASP A 132 -2.95 -16.97 -12.32
CA ASP A 132 -1.65 -16.77 -11.73
C ASP A 132 -0.60 -17.63 -12.45
N TYR A 133 0.65 -17.17 -12.41
CA TYR A 133 1.79 -17.93 -12.91
C TYR A 133 2.62 -18.41 -11.72
N CYS A 134 2.59 -19.71 -11.50
CA CYS A 134 3.37 -20.36 -10.45
C CYS A 134 4.57 -21.10 -11.07
N GLU A 135 5.72 -21.00 -10.40
CA GLU A 135 6.91 -21.77 -10.76
C GLU A 135 7.53 -22.39 -9.51
N VAL A 136 7.90 -23.66 -9.60
CA VAL A 136 8.60 -24.38 -8.53
C VAL A 136 10.09 -24.28 -8.78
N ARG A 137 10.85 -23.82 -7.78
CA ARG A 137 12.30 -23.66 -7.86
C ARG A 137 12.98 -24.17 -6.59
N PRO A 138 14.19 -24.75 -6.71
CA PRO A 138 14.98 -25.10 -5.54
C PRO A 138 15.53 -23.82 -4.88
N VAL A 139 15.36 -23.72 -3.56
CA VAL A 139 15.83 -22.59 -2.75
C VAL A 139 16.56 -23.12 -1.53
N ASP A 140 17.72 -22.53 -1.25
CA ASP A 140 18.46 -22.79 -0.02
C ASP A 140 17.82 -22.00 1.13
N VAL A 141 17.41 -22.72 2.16
CA VAL A 141 16.70 -22.20 3.34
C VAL A 141 17.36 -22.67 4.63
N ASP A 142 17.25 -21.85 5.66
CA ASP A 142 17.52 -22.25 7.03
C ASP A 142 16.23 -22.87 7.59
N PHE A 143 16.15 -24.20 7.57
CA PHE A 143 14.95 -24.92 7.99
C PHE A 143 14.88 -24.99 9.52
N VAL A 144 13.81 -24.44 10.08
CA VAL A 144 13.55 -24.43 11.52
C VAL A 144 12.82 -25.72 11.92
N ILE A 145 13.42 -26.50 12.80
CA ILE A 145 12.81 -27.66 13.44
C ILE A 145 12.40 -27.25 14.84
N GLU A 146 11.12 -26.93 14.99
CA GLU A 146 10.52 -26.52 16.26
C GLU A 146 10.82 -27.53 17.37
N GLN A 147 11.42 -27.05 18.45
CA GLN A 147 11.66 -27.83 19.66
C GLN A 147 10.59 -27.51 20.74
N PRO A 148 10.52 -28.32 21.81
CA PRO A 148 9.72 -27.95 22.98
C PRO A 148 10.06 -26.54 23.50
N PRO A 149 9.12 -25.84 24.19
CA PRO A 149 9.29 -24.42 24.55
C PRO A 149 10.49 -24.08 25.45
N ASP A 150 11.11 -25.10 26.05
CA ASP A 150 12.26 -25.02 26.93
C ASP A 150 13.61 -25.25 26.23
N GLU A 151 13.60 -25.50 24.92
CA GLU A 151 14.78 -25.69 24.09
C GLU A 151 14.78 -24.73 22.90
N ASP A 152 15.97 -24.31 22.46
CA ASP A 152 16.11 -23.52 21.24
C ASP A 152 15.79 -24.39 20.01
N ASP A 153 15.12 -23.81 19.02
CA ASP A 153 14.83 -24.50 17.76
C ASP A 153 16.12 -24.91 17.04
N ILE A 154 16.09 -26.08 16.40
CA ILE A 154 17.24 -26.54 15.59
C ILE A 154 17.12 -25.90 14.21
N ILE A 155 18.18 -25.24 13.77
CA ILE A 155 18.28 -24.64 12.44
C ILE A 155 19.19 -25.50 11.57
N GLU A 156 18.66 -26.04 10.47
CA GLU A 156 19.39 -26.86 9.52
C GLU A 156 19.33 -26.27 8.10
N PRO A 157 20.47 -26.04 7.43
CA PRO A 157 20.47 -25.66 6.02
C PRO A 157 19.88 -26.77 5.15
N ARG A 158 18.91 -26.45 4.31
CA ARG A 158 18.28 -27.37 3.35
C ARG A 158 18.06 -26.68 2.01
N THR A 159 18.13 -27.44 0.92
CA THR A 159 17.58 -27.02 -0.37
C THR A 159 16.18 -27.60 -0.49
N MET A 160 15.18 -26.74 -0.71
CA MET A 160 13.77 -27.15 -0.82
C MET A 160 13.16 -26.61 -2.11
N ASP A 161 12.31 -27.42 -2.73
CA ASP A 161 11.47 -26.97 -3.84
C ASP A 161 10.33 -26.11 -3.28
N VAL A 162 10.35 -24.83 -3.63
CA VAL A 162 9.34 -23.84 -3.22
C VAL A 162 8.57 -23.36 -4.44
N GLU A 163 7.25 -23.34 -4.33
CA GLU A 163 6.37 -22.77 -5.35
C GLU A 163 6.25 -21.26 -5.15
N PHE A 164 6.54 -20.49 -6.21
CA PHE A 164 6.41 -19.04 -6.24
C PHE A 164 5.28 -18.64 -7.17
N ASN A 165 4.25 -17.97 -6.64
CA ASN A 165 3.35 -17.18 -7.47
C ASN A 165 4.08 -15.89 -7.87
N CYS A 166 4.52 -15.81 -9.11
CA CYS A 166 5.38 -14.72 -9.58
C CYS A 166 4.65 -13.37 -9.62
N TRP A 167 3.32 -13.38 -9.66
CA TRP A 167 2.50 -12.18 -9.86
C TRP A 167 1.47 -11.97 -8.73
N ASP A 168 1.67 -12.57 -7.55
CA ASP A 168 0.68 -12.56 -6.47
C ASP A 168 0.25 -11.15 -6.06
N GLY A 169 -1.02 -10.82 -6.34
CA GLY A 169 -1.60 -9.53 -6.01
C GLY A 169 -1.27 -8.39 -6.97
N SER A 170 -0.55 -8.64 -8.07
CA SER A 170 -0.21 -7.65 -9.08
C SER A 170 -0.95 -7.88 -10.39
N GLY A 171 -1.38 -6.79 -11.02
CA GLY A 171 -1.95 -6.75 -12.37
C GLY A 171 -1.35 -5.63 -13.21
N LEU A 172 -1.87 -5.46 -14.42
CA LEU A 172 -1.42 -4.43 -15.37
C LEU A 172 -2.54 -3.46 -15.70
N ILE A 173 -2.19 -2.19 -15.91
CA ILE A 173 -3.09 -1.14 -16.42
C ILE A 173 -2.50 -0.52 -17.69
N SER A 174 -3.34 -0.26 -18.69
CA SER A 174 -2.89 0.39 -19.92
C SER A 174 -2.50 1.85 -19.66
N PRO A 175 -1.55 2.42 -20.43
CA PRO A 175 -1.19 3.83 -20.31
C PRO A 175 -2.39 4.78 -20.45
N ALA A 176 -3.31 4.48 -21.37
CA ALA A 176 -4.52 5.26 -21.59
C ALA A 176 -5.44 5.26 -20.36
N MET A 177 -5.62 4.11 -19.70
CA MET A 177 -6.46 4.03 -18.51
C MET A 177 -5.78 4.62 -17.28
N ALA A 178 -4.46 4.48 -17.15
CA ALA A 178 -3.68 5.13 -16.10
C ALA A 178 -3.85 6.66 -16.15
N GLU A 179 -3.83 7.26 -17.34
CA GLU A 179 -4.07 8.70 -17.53
C GLU A 179 -5.50 9.11 -17.10
N VAL A 180 -6.51 8.29 -17.43
CA VAL A 180 -7.89 8.52 -16.98
C VAL A 180 -7.97 8.49 -15.45
N TRP A 181 -7.35 7.50 -14.82
CA TRP A 181 -7.35 7.39 -13.36
C TRP A 181 -6.57 8.52 -12.69
N GLY A 182 -5.46 8.98 -13.27
CA GLY A 182 -4.76 10.19 -12.79
C GLY A 182 -5.70 11.39 -12.71
N LYS A 183 -6.52 11.60 -13.74
CA LYS A 183 -7.54 12.67 -13.77
C LYS A 183 -8.66 12.45 -12.76
N ASP A 184 -9.17 11.22 -12.62
CA ASP A 184 -10.20 10.87 -11.62
C ASP A 184 -9.72 11.14 -10.19
N LEU A 185 -8.42 10.92 -9.93
CA LEU A 185 -7.77 11.16 -8.64
C LEU A 185 -7.51 12.65 -8.36
N GLY A 186 -7.68 13.52 -9.37
CA GLY A 186 -7.46 14.95 -9.32
C GLY A 186 -5.99 15.36 -9.48
N GLU A 187 -5.15 14.50 -10.05
CA GLU A 187 -3.71 14.71 -10.18
C GLU A 187 -3.33 15.45 -11.47
N ASP A 188 -2.20 16.16 -11.43
CA ASP A 188 -1.61 16.86 -12.58
C ASP A 188 -0.52 16.04 -13.31
N TYR A 189 -0.49 14.74 -13.05
CA TYR A 189 0.40 13.73 -13.63
C TYR A 189 -0.34 12.38 -13.71
N THR A 190 0.23 11.43 -14.45
CA THR A 190 -0.25 10.04 -14.51
C THR A 190 0.54 9.21 -13.50
N PRO A 191 -0.07 8.68 -12.43
CA PRO A 191 0.59 7.71 -11.57
C PRO A 191 0.85 6.40 -12.32
N CYS A 192 2.02 5.79 -12.11
CA CYS A 192 2.40 4.53 -12.77
C CYS A 192 2.02 3.26 -11.99
N GLN A 193 1.59 3.39 -10.73
CA GLN A 193 1.07 2.27 -9.93
C GLN A 193 -0.19 2.66 -9.15
N PHE A 194 -1.11 1.70 -8.97
CA PHE A 194 -2.41 1.90 -8.30
C PHE A 194 -2.81 0.72 -7.42
N CYS A 195 -3.05 0.96 -6.12
CA CYS A 195 -3.69 -0.03 -5.25
C CYS A 195 -5.20 0.04 -5.39
N ILE A 196 -5.80 -1.01 -5.93
CA ILE A 196 -7.22 -1.04 -6.25
C ILE A 196 -8.05 -1.77 -5.20
N ARG A 197 -9.34 -1.41 -5.14
CA ARG A 197 -10.40 -2.14 -4.46
C ARG A 197 -11.64 -2.16 -5.36
N CYS A 198 -12.27 -3.32 -5.42
CA CYS A 198 -13.61 -3.53 -5.98
C CYS A 198 -14.25 -4.72 -5.22
N ALA A 199 -15.40 -5.23 -5.68
CA ALA A 199 -16.05 -6.40 -5.09
C ALA A 199 -15.09 -7.57 -4.96
N PHE A 200 -14.76 -7.96 -3.71
CA PHE A 200 -13.81 -9.05 -3.40
C PHE A 200 -12.46 -8.95 -4.13
N THR A 201 -12.10 -7.76 -4.62
CA THR A 201 -10.95 -7.54 -5.48
C THR A 201 -9.97 -6.59 -4.79
N LYS A 202 -8.71 -7.01 -4.68
CA LYS A 202 -7.61 -6.23 -4.10
C LYS A 202 -6.31 -6.58 -4.83
N GLY A 203 -5.51 -5.56 -5.13
CA GLY A 203 -4.12 -5.72 -5.54
C GLY A 203 -3.50 -4.41 -5.98
N ALA A 204 -2.29 -4.46 -6.53
CA ALA A 204 -1.63 -3.34 -7.20
C ALA A 204 -1.70 -3.52 -8.72
N LEU A 205 -1.92 -2.43 -9.45
CA LEU A 205 -1.79 -2.39 -10.91
C LEU A 205 -0.56 -1.58 -11.26
N ASN A 206 0.23 -2.09 -12.20
CA ASN A 206 1.41 -1.41 -12.74
C ASN A 206 1.16 -1.02 -14.19
N GLU A 207 1.54 0.20 -14.55
CA GLU A 207 1.36 0.72 -15.91
C GLU A 207 2.30 -0.01 -16.87
N PHE A 208 1.74 -0.67 -17.89
CA PHE A 208 2.52 -1.38 -18.89
C PHE A 208 1.79 -1.36 -20.24
N ASP A 209 2.48 -1.00 -21.32
CA ASP A 209 1.89 -0.97 -22.66
C ASP A 209 1.81 -2.37 -23.27
N PHE A 210 0.82 -3.13 -22.80
CA PHE A 210 0.59 -4.50 -23.26
C PHE A 210 0.08 -4.57 -24.70
N VAL A 211 -0.46 -3.48 -25.26
CA VAL A 211 -0.89 -3.44 -26.66
C VAL A 211 0.32 -3.32 -27.58
N GLU A 212 1.25 -2.41 -27.30
CA GLU A 212 2.49 -2.31 -28.06
C GLU A 212 3.36 -3.55 -27.86
N TRP A 213 3.38 -4.13 -26.66
CA TRP A 213 4.05 -5.40 -26.41
C TRP A 213 3.51 -6.53 -27.29
N CYS A 214 2.20 -6.71 -27.37
CA CYS A 214 1.62 -7.73 -28.25
C CYS A 214 1.97 -7.49 -29.73
N LYS A 215 2.02 -6.24 -30.15
CA LYS A 215 2.37 -5.85 -31.52
C LYS A 215 3.81 -6.23 -31.88
N GLU A 216 4.76 -6.00 -30.97
CA GLU A 216 6.18 -6.17 -31.26
C GLU A 216 6.76 -7.51 -30.81
N GLU A 217 6.33 -8.03 -29.66
CA GLU A 217 6.92 -9.17 -28.96
C GLU A 217 6.01 -10.41 -29.00
N ASN A 218 4.79 -10.29 -29.52
CA ASN A 218 3.85 -11.40 -29.71
C ASN A 218 3.33 -11.51 -31.16
N ASP A 219 4.12 -11.08 -32.14
CA ASP A 219 3.81 -11.16 -33.58
C ASP A 219 2.44 -10.56 -33.97
N GLY A 220 1.97 -9.54 -33.23
CA GLY A 220 0.66 -8.93 -33.46
C GLY A 220 -0.52 -9.80 -33.02
N ASN A 221 -0.30 -10.83 -32.22
CA ASN A 221 -1.37 -11.58 -31.56
C ASN A 221 -1.78 -10.87 -30.25
N TYR A 222 -3.04 -10.47 -30.17
CA TYR A 222 -3.62 -9.77 -29.02
C TYR A 222 -4.53 -10.67 -28.18
N ILE A 223 -4.70 -11.94 -28.57
CA ILE A 223 -5.68 -12.84 -27.97
C ILE A 223 -5.05 -13.62 -26.82
N ILE A 224 -5.67 -13.54 -25.64
CA ILE A 224 -5.33 -14.32 -24.45
C ILE A 224 -6.55 -15.10 -23.93
N LYS A 225 -6.32 -16.01 -22.97
CA LYS A 225 -7.38 -16.71 -22.25
C LYS A 225 -7.60 -16.10 -20.86
N ASP A 226 -8.85 -15.80 -20.52
CA ASP A 226 -9.23 -15.45 -19.14
C ASP A 226 -9.36 -16.70 -18.23
N VAL A 227 -9.58 -16.48 -16.94
CA VAL A 227 -9.80 -17.56 -15.94
C VAL A 227 -11.03 -18.44 -16.26
N TYR A 228 -12.00 -17.91 -17.01
CA TYR A 228 -13.17 -18.63 -17.50
C TYR A 228 -12.94 -19.31 -18.86
N ARG A 229 -11.70 -19.28 -19.38
CA ARG A 229 -11.24 -19.88 -20.65
C ARG A 229 -11.81 -19.23 -21.91
N ASN A 230 -12.36 -18.02 -21.80
CA ASN A 230 -12.80 -17.24 -22.94
C ASN A 230 -11.62 -16.50 -23.58
N ASP A 231 -11.69 -16.30 -24.90
CA ASP A 231 -10.75 -15.46 -25.61
C ASP A 231 -11.00 -13.98 -25.31
N ARG A 232 -9.94 -13.24 -25.01
CA ARG A 232 -9.96 -11.79 -24.78
C ARG A 232 -8.96 -11.11 -25.68
N ASP A 233 -9.42 -10.07 -26.37
CA ASP A 233 -8.56 -9.20 -27.15
C ASP A 233 -8.01 -8.07 -26.27
N LEU A 234 -6.70 -8.05 -26.07
CA LEU A 234 -6.05 -7.06 -25.21
C LEU A 234 -6.22 -5.62 -25.69
N ARG A 235 -6.58 -5.38 -26.96
CA ARG A 235 -6.91 -4.02 -27.45
C ARG A 235 -8.24 -3.50 -26.87
N GLU A 236 -9.08 -4.40 -26.38
CA GLU A 236 -10.36 -4.11 -25.76
C GLU A 236 -10.31 -4.15 -24.22
N VAL A 237 -9.12 -4.32 -23.65
CA VAL A 237 -8.88 -4.40 -22.22
C VAL A 237 -8.11 -3.16 -21.76
N ASP A 238 -8.54 -2.59 -20.64
CA ASP A 238 -7.86 -1.47 -19.97
C ASP A 238 -7.02 -1.98 -18.77
N VAL A 239 -7.50 -3.03 -18.10
CA VAL A 239 -6.87 -3.60 -16.89
C VAL A 239 -6.83 -5.13 -16.97
N ILE A 240 -5.68 -5.71 -16.65
CA ILE A 240 -5.50 -7.17 -16.50
C ILE A 240 -5.32 -7.46 -15.01
N LEU A 241 -6.26 -8.20 -14.42
CA LEU A 241 -6.17 -8.70 -13.04
C LEU A 241 -5.67 -10.13 -13.03
N THR A 242 -4.92 -10.53 -12.02
CA THR A 242 -4.67 -11.96 -11.77
C THR A 242 -5.76 -12.59 -10.90
N GLU A 243 -5.86 -13.92 -10.94
CA GLU A 243 -6.83 -14.68 -10.16
C GLU A 243 -6.67 -14.41 -8.65
N GLY A 244 -5.44 -14.28 -8.19
CA GLY A 244 -5.12 -13.90 -6.81
C GLY A 244 -5.66 -12.53 -6.41
N MET A 245 -5.86 -11.58 -7.34
CA MET A 245 -6.44 -10.27 -7.02
C MET A 245 -7.96 -10.34 -6.81
N ALA A 246 -8.66 -11.14 -7.62
CA ALA A 246 -10.11 -11.32 -7.56
C ALA A 246 -10.46 -12.54 -6.67
N LYS A 247 -10.40 -12.36 -5.34
CA LYS A 247 -10.33 -13.45 -4.33
C LYS A 247 -11.44 -14.51 -4.37
N LEU A 248 -12.56 -14.24 -5.03
CA LEU A 248 -13.70 -15.14 -5.16
C LEU A 248 -14.21 -15.19 -6.61
N TRP A 249 -13.34 -14.97 -7.61
CA TRP A 249 -13.74 -14.91 -9.02
C TRP A 249 -14.57 -16.14 -9.45
N ASP A 250 -14.26 -17.31 -8.91
CA ASP A 250 -14.93 -18.58 -9.19
C ASP A 250 -16.30 -18.74 -8.49
N SER A 251 -16.73 -17.74 -7.72
CA SER A 251 -18.08 -17.66 -7.15
C SER A 251 -19.12 -17.10 -8.13
N TRP A 252 -18.70 -16.69 -9.33
CA TRP A 252 -19.59 -16.28 -10.43
C TRP A 252 -19.39 -17.18 -11.64
N GLU A 253 -20.46 -17.45 -12.39
CA GLU A 253 -20.43 -18.33 -13.56
C GLU A 253 -19.63 -17.76 -14.74
N SER A 254 -19.45 -16.43 -14.77
CA SER A 254 -18.69 -15.72 -15.78
C SER A 254 -18.29 -14.33 -15.31
N GLN A 255 -17.29 -13.75 -15.99
CA GLN A 255 -16.90 -12.35 -15.86
C GLN A 255 -18.10 -11.40 -16.01
N GLN A 256 -18.99 -11.64 -16.99
CA GLN A 256 -20.17 -10.80 -17.21
C GLN A 256 -21.12 -10.86 -16.01
N SER A 257 -21.33 -12.05 -15.43
CA SER A 257 -22.15 -12.20 -14.23
C SER A 257 -21.58 -11.44 -13.03
N PHE A 258 -20.26 -11.46 -12.84
CA PHE A 258 -19.59 -10.67 -11.82
C PHE A 258 -19.80 -9.16 -12.03
N GLU A 259 -19.64 -8.68 -13.25
CA GLU A 259 -19.81 -7.27 -13.61
C GLU A 259 -21.26 -6.79 -13.48
N ASP A 260 -22.22 -7.55 -13.98
CA ASP A 260 -23.66 -7.24 -13.90
C ASP A 260 -24.11 -7.14 -12.43
N ASN A 261 -23.60 -8.02 -11.57
CA ASN A 261 -23.85 -7.93 -10.14
C ASN A 261 -23.22 -6.68 -9.52
N CYS A 262 -21.99 -6.31 -9.89
CA CYS A 262 -21.37 -5.06 -9.43
C CYS A 262 -22.23 -3.86 -9.81
N GLU A 263 -22.71 -3.79 -11.06
CA GLU A 263 -23.56 -2.70 -11.55
C GLU A 263 -24.91 -2.65 -10.82
N LYS A 264 -25.58 -3.79 -10.69
CA LYS A 264 -26.83 -3.93 -9.95
C LYS A 264 -26.70 -3.48 -8.50
N ASN A 265 -25.60 -3.85 -7.84
CA ASN A 265 -25.34 -3.54 -6.43
C ASN A 265 -24.64 -2.18 -6.24
N ARG A 266 -24.33 -1.47 -7.34
CA ARG A 266 -23.62 -0.18 -7.36
C ARG A 266 -22.25 -0.26 -6.68
N ILE A 267 -21.55 -1.37 -6.86
CA ILE A 267 -20.16 -1.50 -6.42
C ILE A 267 -19.29 -0.67 -7.35
N ILE A 268 -18.47 0.18 -6.74
CA ILE A 268 -17.55 1.07 -7.45
C ILE A 268 -16.13 0.49 -7.50
N TRP A 269 -15.35 0.99 -8.45
CA TRP A 269 -13.90 0.85 -8.44
C TRP A 269 -13.29 1.98 -7.64
N GLY A 270 -12.34 1.63 -6.78
CA GLY A 270 -11.67 2.57 -5.91
C GLY A 270 -10.17 2.36 -5.88
N VAL A 271 -9.43 3.46 -5.79
CA VAL A 271 -7.99 3.46 -5.56
C VAL A 271 -7.73 3.86 -4.10
N VAL A 272 -6.97 3.04 -3.37
CA VAL A 272 -6.59 3.29 -1.97
C VAL A 272 -5.30 4.13 -1.91
N LYS A 273 -4.35 3.83 -2.79
CA LYS A 273 -3.05 4.48 -2.92
C LYS A 273 -2.60 4.45 -4.37
N TYR A 274 -1.72 5.35 -4.74
CA TYR A 274 -1.11 5.41 -6.07
C TYR A 274 0.32 5.95 -5.95
N ALA A 275 1.14 5.69 -6.97
CA ALA A 275 2.52 6.16 -7.03
C ALA A 275 2.60 7.68 -6.87
N PRO A 276 3.55 8.23 -6.09
CA PRO A 276 3.73 9.67 -5.97
C PRO A 276 4.27 10.24 -7.29
N LYS A 277 4.16 11.56 -7.49
CA LYS A 277 4.79 12.25 -8.63
C LYS A 277 6.32 12.16 -8.62
N LYS A 278 6.90 12.10 -7.43
CA LYS A 278 8.34 12.02 -7.19
C LYS A 278 8.60 11.21 -5.94
N ASP A 279 9.52 10.25 -6.05
CA ASP A 279 10.02 9.53 -4.88
C ASP A 279 10.93 10.42 -4.03
N LYS A 280 10.98 10.11 -2.74
CA LYS A 280 11.97 10.69 -1.83
C LYS A 280 13.35 10.17 -2.21
N GLU A 281 14.40 10.95 -1.91
CA GLU A 281 15.80 10.51 -2.10
C GLU A 281 16.48 10.17 -0.78
N VAL A 282 16.03 10.79 0.29
CA VAL A 282 16.53 10.60 1.65
C VAL A 282 15.38 10.13 2.52
N ASN A 283 15.67 9.11 3.31
CA ASN A 283 14.75 8.57 4.28
C ASN A 283 15.46 8.38 5.62
N THR A 284 14.67 8.20 6.67
CA THR A 284 15.19 7.89 7.99
C THR A 284 15.18 6.38 8.18
N ALA A 285 16.34 5.78 8.45
CA ALA A 285 16.43 4.36 8.78
C ALA A 285 15.70 4.05 10.10
N ASN A 286 15.36 2.79 10.30
CA ASN A 286 14.90 2.25 11.57
C ASN A 286 16.02 1.38 12.19
N TYR A 287 16.08 1.29 13.52
CA TYR A 287 17.03 0.44 14.23
C TYR A 287 16.99 -1.02 13.74
N GLN A 288 15.82 -1.50 13.30
CA GLN A 288 15.62 -2.85 12.77
C GLN A 288 16.52 -3.16 11.57
N PHE A 289 16.78 -2.17 10.70
CA PHE A 289 17.65 -2.32 9.54
C PHE A 289 19.14 -2.24 9.90
N LEU A 290 19.47 -1.59 11.03
CA LEU A 290 20.85 -1.38 11.44
C LEU A 290 21.35 -2.51 12.33
N GLN A 291 20.49 -3.05 13.19
CA GLN A 291 20.85 -4.08 14.18
C GLN A 291 21.29 -5.41 13.54
N THR A 292 20.87 -5.67 12.31
CA THR A 292 21.21 -6.88 11.54
C THR A 292 22.53 -6.77 10.78
N LEU A 293 23.09 -5.56 10.70
CA LEU A 293 24.35 -5.31 10.02
C LEU A 293 25.54 -5.52 10.96
N ASN A 294 26.61 -6.10 10.44
CA ASN A 294 27.87 -6.24 11.15
C ASN A 294 28.77 -5.01 10.89
N LEU A 295 28.44 -3.88 11.52
CA LEU A 295 29.14 -2.61 11.32
C LEU A 295 30.34 -2.47 12.27
N THR A 296 31.47 -2.02 11.73
CA THR A 296 32.63 -1.58 12.53
C THR A 296 32.44 -0.13 13.01
N ASP A 297 33.22 0.31 14.01
CA ASP A 297 33.18 1.70 14.51
C ASP A 297 33.37 2.74 13.39
N ASP A 298 34.23 2.47 12.41
CA ASP A 298 34.46 3.38 11.29
C ASP A 298 33.28 3.38 10.31
N MET A 299 32.69 2.21 10.03
CA MET A 299 31.45 2.13 9.24
C MET A 299 30.29 2.85 9.92
N VAL A 300 30.18 2.78 11.25
CA VAL A 300 29.17 3.52 12.01
C VAL A 300 29.35 5.02 11.85
N LYS A 301 30.60 5.52 11.89
CA LYS A 301 30.88 6.95 11.63
C LYS A 301 30.47 7.34 10.22
N ASP A 302 30.79 6.53 9.23
CA ASP A 302 30.47 6.79 7.81
C ASP A 302 28.95 6.82 7.58
N VAL A 303 28.23 5.82 8.09
CA VAL A 303 26.77 5.73 8.00
C VAL A 303 26.08 6.89 8.72
N CYS A 304 26.64 7.36 9.85
CA CYS A 304 26.11 8.50 10.59
C CYS A 304 26.53 9.86 10.01
N ALA A 305 27.49 9.92 9.09
CA ALA A 305 28.18 11.17 8.72
C ALA A 305 27.23 12.26 8.22
N GLU A 306 26.31 11.92 7.31
CA GLU A 306 25.34 12.88 6.78
C GLU A 306 24.34 13.33 7.86
N THR A 307 23.97 12.45 8.80
CA THR A 307 23.11 12.82 9.94
C THR A 307 23.83 13.78 10.88
N VAL A 308 25.10 13.50 11.20
CA VAL A 308 25.92 14.36 12.05
C VAL A 308 26.12 15.72 11.40
N LYS A 309 26.48 15.75 10.12
CA LYS A 309 26.61 16.97 9.32
C LYS A 309 25.29 17.75 9.26
N TYR A 310 24.17 17.05 9.07
CA TYR A 310 22.85 17.66 9.04
C TYR A 310 22.53 18.40 10.35
N ILE A 311 22.81 17.78 11.49
CA ILE A 311 22.59 18.36 12.82
C ILE A 311 23.58 19.49 13.10
N GLN A 312 24.87 19.28 12.80
CA GLN A 312 25.93 20.27 13.04
C GLN A 312 25.80 21.52 12.16
N GLY A 313 25.16 21.41 10.99
CA GLY A 313 24.88 22.56 10.12
C GLY A 313 23.95 23.59 10.77
N VAL A 314 23.13 23.17 11.75
CA VAL A 314 22.25 24.07 12.50
C VAL A 314 23.10 24.98 13.38
N SER A 315 23.26 26.22 12.94
CA SER A 315 24.15 27.19 13.57
C SER A 315 23.61 28.61 13.51
N TYR A 316 24.13 29.44 14.41
CA TYR A 316 23.84 30.87 14.47
C TYR A 316 24.37 31.65 13.25
N ASP A 317 25.37 31.09 12.55
CA ASP A 317 26.01 31.74 11.41
C ASP A 317 25.26 31.51 10.09
N ASN A 318 24.36 30.51 10.05
CA ASN A 318 23.54 30.21 8.87
C ASN A 318 22.05 30.08 9.24
N ILE A 319 21.38 31.23 9.33
CA ILE A 319 19.95 31.29 9.64
C ILE A 319 19.09 30.55 8.60
N TYR A 320 19.45 30.61 7.32
CA TYR A 320 18.67 29.95 6.27
C TYR A 320 18.70 28.43 6.41
N TYR A 321 19.86 27.86 6.72
CA TYR A 321 19.96 26.43 7.03
C TYR A 321 19.12 26.07 8.25
N THR A 322 19.19 26.87 9.31
CA THR A 322 18.38 26.64 10.52
C THR A 322 16.88 26.74 10.23
N LEU A 323 16.45 27.70 9.42
CA LEU A 323 15.04 27.83 9.01
C LEU A 323 14.58 26.60 8.24
N LEU A 324 15.36 26.12 7.26
CA LEU A 324 15.04 24.89 6.53
C LEU A 324 14.93 23.68 7.46
N PHE A 325 15.89 23.52 8.38
CA PHE A 325 15.86 22.47 9.40
C PHE A 325 14.60 22.50 10.27
N LEU A 326 14.16 23.70 10.68
CA LEU A 326 12.98 23.89 11.52
C LEU A 326 11.66 23.71 10.76
N MET A 327 11.64 24.06 9.48
CA MET A 327 10.48 23.92 8.61
C MET A 327 10.24 22.47 8.17
N GLY A 328 11.29 21.63 8.16
CA GLY A 328 11.19 20.19 7.93
C GLY A 328 11.68 19.76 6.54
N GLU A 329 11.08 18.69 6.01
CA GLU A 329 11.53 18.01 4.78
C GLU A 329 10.67 18.39 3.56
N ASN A 330 11.20 18.20 2.35
CA ASN A 330 10.51 18.39 1.06
C ASN A 330 9.93 19.79 0.84
N LEU A 331 10.71 20.81 1.22
CA LEU A 331 10.31 22.21 1.05
C LEU A 331 10.48 22.64 -0.42
N ASP A 332 9.37 23.00 -1.04
CA ASP A 332 9.30 23.80 -2.27
C ASP A 332 8.61 25.15 -2.02
N GLU A 333 8.60 26.02 -3.03
CA GLU A 333 7.99 27.36 -2.95
C GLU A 333 6.51 27.29 -2.48
N LYS A 334 5.73 26.35 -3.04
CA LYS A 334 4.32 26.17 -2.68
C LYS A 334 4.13 25.73 -1.24
N SER A 335 4.97 24.81 -0.76
CA SER A 335 4.92 24.30 0.61
C SER A 335 5.30 25.39 1.63
N ILE A 336 6.24 26.27 1.27
CA ILE A 336 6.65 27.41 2.08
C ILE A 336 5.52 28.46 2.12
N GLU A 337 4.91 28.78 0.98
CA GLU A 337 3.75 29.67 0.92
C GLU A 337 2.57 29.13 1.74
N SER A 338 2.27 27.84 1.59
CA SER A 338 1.22 27.16 2.36
C SER A 338 1.52 27.18 3.86
N PHE A 339 2.76 26.91 4.25
CA PHE A 339 3.19 27.03 5.64
C PHE A 339 2.95 28.45 6.18
N LEU A 340 3.37 29.48 5.45
CA LEU A 340 3.21 30.88 5.85
C LEU A 340 1.73 31.32 5.93
N SER A 341 0.87 30.83 5.04
CA SER A 341 -0.55 31.20 5.02
C SER A 341 -1.40 30.47 6.05
N SER A 342 -1.11 29.18 6.32
CA SER A 342 -2.04 28.30 7.05
C SER A 342 -1.50 27.67 8.34
N SER A 343 -0.18 27.61 8.56
CA SER A 343 0.38 26.95 9.75
C SER A 343 0.14 27.74 11.05
N ASP A 344 -0.22 27.06 12.14
CA ASP A 344 -0.27 27.66 13.48
C ASP A 344 1.11 27.78 14.16
N ASN A 345 2.20 27.52 13.43
CA ASN A 345 3.56 27.63 13.93
C ASN A 345 4.05 29.10 13.94
N TRP A 346 3.40 29.92 14.77
CA TRP A 346 3.59 31.38 14.82
C TRP A 346 5.01 31.81 15.18
N TRP A 347 5.72 31.07 16.03
CA TRP A 347 7.08 31.42 16.40
C TRP A 347 8.05 31.26 15.22
N LEU A 348 7.92 30.18 14.44
CA LEU A 348 8.75 29.96 13.26
C LEU A 348 8.40 30.94 12.14
N LYS A 349 7.12 31.25 11.93
CA LYS A 349 6.70 32.33 11.02
C LYS A 349 7.31 33.67 11.40
N SER A 350 7.28 34.00 12.69
CA SER A 350 7.87 35.24 13.21
C SER A 350 9.39 35.26 12.97
N LEU A 351 10.06 34.12 13.16
CA LEU A 351 11.49 34.00 12.88
C LEU A 351 11.81 34.19 11.39
N VAL A 352 11.00 33.62 10.49
CA VAL A 352 11.13 33.82 9.03
C VAL A 352 10.98 35.30 8.65
N LEU A 353 10.02 36.00 9.26
CA LEU A 353 9.78 37.43 8.98
C LEU A 353 10.81 38.35 9.63
N ASN A 354 11.34 37.98 10.79
CA ASN A 354 12.31 38.77 11.54
C ASN A 354 13.41 37.89 12.12
N HIS A 355 14.48 37.76 11.35
CA HIS A 355 15.70 37.04 11.69
C HIS A 355 16.37 37.50 13.00
N ASN A 356 16.11 38.73 13.47
CA ASN A 356 16.69 39.19 14.74
C ASN A 356 16.16 38.41 15.96
N LEU A 357 14.99 37.76 15.82
CA LEU A 357 14.43 36.88 16.86
C LEU A 357 15.30 35.65 17.13
N PHE A 358 16.28 35.35 16.27
CA PHE A 358 17.27 34.30 16.51
C PHE A 358 18.15 34.59 17.74
N ASN A 359 18.27 35.87 18.13
CA ASN A 359 19.01 36.28 19.33
C ASN A 359 18.21 36.15 20.62
N ASP A 360 16.88 36.02 20.53
CA ASP A 360 15.99 35.90 21.67
C ASP A 360 16.16 34.57 22.40
N LYS A 361 15.97 34.59 23.73
CA LYS A 361 16.13 33.41 24.58
C LYS A 361 15.16 32.30 24.19
N TYR A 362 13.90 32.61 23.89
CA TYR A 362 12.89 31.60 23.55
C TYR A 362 13.25 30.86 22.27
N THR A 363 13.64 31.60 21.22
CA THR A 363 14.05 31.01 19.94
C THR A 363 15.27 30.12 20.10
N LYS A 364 16.26 30.56 20.89
CA LYS A 364 17.48 29.78 21.18
C LYS A 364 17.17 28.48 21.91
N GLU A 365 16.31 28.53 22.93
CA GLU A 365 15.88 27.33 23.66
C GLU A 365 15.12 26.37 22.75
N LYS A 366 14.20 26.87 21.92
CA LYS A 366 13.49 26.04 20.94
C LYS A 366 14.42 25.34 19.95
N ILE A 367 15.34 26.08 19.33
CA ILE A 367 16.30 25.50 18.38
C ILE A 367 17.14 24.41 19.08
N ARG A 368 17.62 24.68 20.30
CA ARG A 368 18.35 23.71 21.10
C ARG A 368 17.52 22.45 21.36
N ASP A 369 16.26 22.59 21.76
CA ASP A 369 15.38 21.44 22.02
C ASP A 369 15.18 20.58 20.76
N PHE A 370 15.02 21.21 19.59
CA PHE A 370 14.94 20.48 18.31
C PHE A 370 16.25 19.74 17.98
N ILE A 371 17.41 20.37 18.18
CA ILE A 371 18.72 19.74 17.98
C ILE A 371 18.87 18.54 18.92
N VAL A 372 18.61 18.72 20.22
CA VAL A 372 18.68 17.63 21.22
C VAL A 372 17.75 16.49 20.82
N ARG A 373 16.51 16.80 20.42
CA ARG A 373 15.55 15.79 19.98
C ARG A 373 16.04 15.01 18.75
N LYS A 374 16.68 15.68 17.79
CA LYS A 374 17.26 15.00 16.62
C LYS A 374 18.44 14.11 16.99
N ILE A 375 19.29 14.53 17.92
CA ILE A 375 20.37 13.70 18.47
C ILE A 375 19.79 12.45 19.15
N GLU A 376 18.79 12.60 20.02
CA GLU A 376 18.13 11.46 20.67
C GLU A 376 17.56 10.47 19.66
N LEU A 377 16.89 10.95 18.62
CA LEU A 377 16.33 10.09 17.58
C LEU A 377 17.43 9.38 16.79
N ALA A 378 18.52 10.07 16.44
CA ALA A 378 19.67 9.45 15.78
C ALA A 378 20.30 8.34 16.65
N CYS A 379 20.41 8.55 17.96
CA CYS A 379 20.85 7.51 18.91
C CYS A 379 19.91 6.31 18.99
N LEU A 380 18.64 6.46 18.61
CA LEU A 380 17.66 5.38 18.47
C LEU A 380 17.68 4.72 17.07
N GLY A 381 18.68 5.00 16.24
CA GLY A 381 18.81 4.46 14.89
C GLY A 381 18.03 5.21 13.82
N LYS A 382 17.41 6.37 14.15
CA LYS A 382 16.76 7.24 13.16
C LYS A 382 17.77 8.13 12.46
N ILE A 383 18.60 7.50 11.65
CA ILE A 383 19.66 8.16 10.86
C ILE A 383 19.17 8.43 9.44
N LEU A 384 19.62 9.54 8.87
CA LEU A 384 19.38 9.89 7.47
C LEU A 384 20.23 9.00 6.57
N ILE A 385 19.57 8.28 5.67
CA ILE A 385 20.20 7.47 4.63
C ILE A 385 19.69 7.91 3.26
N ARG A 386 20.55 7.81 2.25
CA ARG A 386 20.12 7.91 0.84
C ARG A 386 19.45 6.59 0.49
N GLY A 387 18.14 6.62 0.50
CA GLY A 387 17.28 5.47 0.36
C GLY A 387 15.84 5.95 0.44
N ASN A 388 14.93 5.16 -0.11
CA ASN A 388 13.53 5.55 -0.17
C ASN A 388 12.62 4.33 -0.09
N PHE A 389 11.33 4.61 -0.04
CA PHE A 389 10.30 3.60 0.11
C PHE A 389 9.53 3.50 -1.20
N GLN A 390 9.74 2.43 -1.96
CA GLN A 390 9.14 2.21 -3.28
C GLN A 390 8.18 1.01 -3.28
N CYS A 391 7.30 0.97 -4.29
CA CYS A 391 6.47 -0.19 -4.56
C CYS A 391 7.31 -1.33 -5.10
N ILE A 392 7.06 -2.58 -4.69
CA ILE A 392 7.52 -3.71 -5.50
C ILE A 392 6.67 -3.77 -6.75
N VAL A 393 7.32 -3.86 -7.90
CA VAL A 393 6.69 -3.98 -9.20
C VAL A 393 7.14 -5.27 -9.86
N VAL A 394 6.20 -6.00 -10.43
CA VAL A 394 6.51 -7.22 -11.19
C VAL A 394 7.10 -6.87 -12.55
N ASP A 395 7.92 -7.77 -13.11
CA ASP A 395 8.37 -7.66 -14.50
C ASP A 395 7.16 -7.81 -15.46
N GLY A 396 6.61 -6.68 -15.92
CA GLY A 396 5.46 -6.65 -16.83
C GLY A 396 5.70 -7.35 -18.17
N TYR A 397 6.96 -7.42 -18.63
CA TYR A 397 7.33 -8.17 -19.83
C TYR A 397 7.21 -9.67 -19.57
N GLY A 398 7.74 -10.15 -18.44
CA GLY A 398 7.57 -11.53 -17.99
C GLY A 398 6.09 -11.90 -17.74
N PHE A 399 5.31 -10.96 -17.19
CA PHE A 399 3.87 -11.13 -16.99
C PHE A 399 3.17 -11.43 -18.31
N LEU A 400 3.43 -10.63 -19.36
CA LEU A 400 2.79 -10.83 -20.66
C LEU A 400 3.24 -12.11 -21.38
N GLN A 401 4.51 -12.50 -21.23
CA GLN A 401 4.97 -13.81 -21.70
C GLN A 401 4.12 -14.93 -21.10
N SER A 402 3.83 -14.87 -19.79
CA SER A 402 3.08 -15.93 -19.12
C SER A 402 1.64 -16.06 -19.62
N ILE A 403 0.92 -14.94 -19.79
CA ILE A 403 -0.51 -14.98 -20.18
C ILE A 403 -0.71 -15.21 -21.69
N THR A 404 0.32 -14.99 -22.51
CA THR A 404 0.32 -15.29 -23.94
C THR A 404 0.86 -16.68 -24.26
N GLY A 405 1.29 -17.44 -23.25
CA GLY A 405 1.81 -18.81 -23.40
C GLY A 405 3.24 -18.88 -23.95
N GLN A 406 3.97 -17.76 -23.95
CA GLN A 406 5.40 -17.75 -24.23
C GLN A 406 6.20 -18.27 -23.03
N LYS A 407 7.45 -18.65 -23.26
CA LYS A 407 8.37 -18.97 -22.17
C LYS A 407 8.65 -17.70 -21.37
N VAL A 408 8.38 -17.73 -20.06
CA VAL A 408 8.69 -16.62 -19.15
C VAL A 408 10.20 -16.49 -18.99
N THR A 409 10.74 -15.37 -19.47
CA THR A 409 12.15 -14.99 -19.31
C THR A 409 12.29 -13.67 -18.58
N GLY A 410 11.29 -12.78 -18.69
CA GLY A 410 11.41 -11.39 -18.26
C GLY A 410 12.50 -10.64 -19.01
N LEU A 411 12.82 -9.44 -18.52
CA LEU A 411 13.96 -8.62 -18.96
C LEU A 411 15.13 -8.64 -17.97
N LEU A 412 14.88 -9.10 -16.75
CA LEU A 412 15.84 -9.08 -15.64
C LEU A 412 16.27 -10.51 -15.28
N LYS A 413 17.55 -10.72 -15.00
CA LYS A 413 18.08 -12.02 -14.54
C LYS A 413 18.03 -12.12 -13.01
N ALA A 414 18.31 -13.31 -12.48
CA ALA A 414 18.59 -13.49 -11.06
C ALA A 414 19.68 -12.51 -10.57
N GLY A 415 19.47 -11.91 -9.40
CA GLY A 415 20.30 -10.85 -8.81
C GLY A 415 20.11 -9.46 -9.44
N GLN A 416 19.18 -9.29 -10.40
CA GLN A 416 18.96 -8.03 -11.09
C GLN A 416 17.58 -7.41 -10.81
N ALA A 417 17.53 -6.09 -10.81
CA ALA A 417 16.30 -5.31 -10.73
C ALA A 417 16.36 -4.10 -11.67
N CYS A 418 15.24 -3.43 -11.88
CA CYS A 418 15.19 -2.12 -12.55
C CYS A 418 14.48 -1.10 -11.66
N CYS A 419 15.08 0.06 -11.51
CA CYS A 419 14.46 1.18 -10.80
C CYS A 419 14.87 2.48 -11.51
N ASN A 420 13.94 3.09 -12.24
CA ASN A 420 14.23 4.28 -13.03
C ASN A 420 14.72 5.44 -12.15
N PHE A 421 14.13 5.61 -10.97
CA PHE A 421 14.56 6.63 -10.00
C PHE A 421 16.06 6.56 -9.65
N TRP A 422 16.59 5.36 -9.42
CA TRP A 422 18.00 5.13 -9.08
C TRP A 422 18.90 5.09 -10.32
N ASN A 423 18.41 4.53 -11.43
CA ASN A 423 19.11 4.52 -12.73
C ASN A 423 19.42 5.94 -13.24
N GLU A 424 18.46 6.87 -13.15
CA GLU A 424 18.66 8.29 -13.50
C GLU A 424 19.76 8.96 -12.67
N ARG A 425 19.97 8.47 -11.43
CA ARG A 425 21.03 8.92 -10.52
C ARG A 425 22.36 8.19 -10.73
N ARG A 426 22.43 7.30 -11.72
CA ARG A 426 23.60 6.47 -12.04
C ARG A 426 24.03 5.59 -10.87
N ILE A 427 23.06 5.13 -10.08
CA ILE A 427 23.26 4.10 -9.07
C ILE A 427 23.06 2.75 -9.74
N ASN A 428 24.01 1.84 -9.56
CA ASN A 428 24.01 0.52 -10.21
C ASN A 428 23.78 -0.64 -9.23
N LYS A 429 23.68 -0.35 -7.94
CA LYS A 429 23.46 -1.34 -6.89
C LYS A 429 22.77 -0.70 -5.70
N VAL A 430 21.76 -1.37 -5.18
CA VAL A 430 21.02 -0.96 -3.98
C VAL A 430 20.83 -2.15 -3.06
N ASP A 431 20.66 -1.87 -1.77
CA ASP A 431 20.29 -2.89 -0.78
C ASP A 431 18.79 -2.78 -0.53
N THR A 432 18.07 -3.88 -0.69
CA THR A 432 16.60 -3.88 -0.61
C THR A 432 16.12 -4.70 0.56
N MET A 433 15.09 -4.20 1.23
CA MET A 433 14.51 -4.84 2.39
C MET A 433 13.10 -4.32 2.67
N ARG A 434 12.29 -5.11 3.38
CA ARG A 434 10.92 -4.72 3.77
C ARG A 434 10.79 -4.61 5.29
N SER A 435 10.01 -3.65 5.75
CA SER A 435 9.65 -3.53 7.16
C SER A 435 8.49 -4.45 7.56
N PRO A 436 8.51 -5.05 8.75
CA PRO A 436 9.62 -5.08 9.71
C PRO A 436 10.71 -6.07 9.27
N LEU A 437 11.97 -5.70 9.45
CA LEU A 437 13.11 -6.59 9.21
C LEU A 437 13.38 -7.43 10.46
N THR A 438 13.38 -8.76 10.31
CA THR A 438 13.55 -9.68 11.46
C THR A 438 14.85 -10.47 11.43
N HIS A 439 15.43 -10.69 10.25
CA HIS A 439 16.63 -11.48 10.06
C HIS A 439 17.63 -10.84 9.09
N PHE A 440 18.93 -11.06 9.27
CA PHE A 440 19.97 -10.46 8.43
C PHE A 440 19.92 -10.89 6.96
N SER A 441 19.31 -12.06 6.68
CA SER A 441 19.13 -12.59 5.33
C SER A 441 18.13 -11.80 4.48
N GLU A 442 17.38 -10.87 5.10
CA GLU A 442 16.40 -10.00 4.46
C GLU A 442 17.01 -8.73 3.85
N HIS A 443 18.29 -8.46 4.12
CA HIS A 443 19.09 -7.56 3.28
C HIS A 443 19.38 -8.25 1.96
N TYR A 444 18.84 -7.70 0.87
CA TYR A 444 18.97 -8.29 -0.44
C TYR A 444 19.58 -7.30 -1.44
N PRO A 445 20.93 -7.26 -1.54
CA PRO A 445 21.62 -6.40 -2.49
C PRO A 445 21.41 -6.86 -3.92
N MET A 446 21.00 -5.92 -4.78
CA MET A 446 20.59 -6.19 -6.15
C MET A 446 21.27 -5.23 -7.12
N ASP A 447 21.67 -5.75 -8.28
CA ASP A 447 22.27 -4.95 -9.34
C ASP A 447 21.17 -4.30 -10.21
N LEU A 448 21.23 -2.98 -10.37
CA LEU A 448 20.28 -2.22 -11.16
C LEU A 448 20.64 -2.26 -12.65
N VAL A 449 19.66 -2.59 -13.48
CA VAL A 449 19.81 -2.73 -14.92
C VAL A 449 19.22 -1.53 -15.64
N ASP A 450 20.02 -0.90 -16.50
CA ASP A 450 19.62 0.19 -17.39
C ASP A 450 20.11 -0.08 -18.82
N ASN A 451 19.25 -0.68 -19.66
CA ASN A 451 19.54 -1.01 -21.05
C ASN A 451 18.39 -0.59 -21.98
N GLU A 452 18.56 -0.78 -23.28
CA GLU A 452 17.57 -0.36 -24.28
C GLU A 452 16.19 -1.00 -24.07
N LYS A 453 16.13 -2.29 -23.75
CA LYS A 453 14.86 -2.99 -23.51
C LYS A 453 14.20 -2.53 -22.21
N THR A 454 14.95 -2.38 -21.12
CA THR A 454 14.37 -1.90 -19.85
C THR A 454 13.90 -0.46 -19.96
N ARG A 455 14.66 0.42 -20.62
CA ARG A 455 14.24 1.81 -20.88
C ARG A 455 12.99 1.92 -21.76
N LYS A 456 12.74 0.93 -22.62
CA LYS A 456 11.53 0.90 -23.45
C LYS A 456 10.34 0.34 -22.66
N TRP A 457 10.46 -0.89 -22.18
CA TRP A 457 9.31 -1.61 -21.65
C TRP A 457 8.95 -1.20 -20.23
N PHE A 458 9.89 -0.65 -19.46
CA PHE A 458 9.65 -0.11 -18.13
C PHE A 458 9.65 1.43 -18.13
N SER A 459 9.41 2.06 -19.28
CA SER A 459 9.44 3.54 -19.39
C SER A 459 8.36 4.23 -18.56
N CYS A 460 7.21 3.57 -18.38
CA CYS A 460 6.09 4.11 -17.62
C CYS A 460 6.35 4.11 -16.11
N ASP A 461 7.16 3.17 -15.60
CA ASP A 461 7.49 3.02 -14.18
C ASP A 461 8.58 4.00 -13.73
N TYR A 462 8.26 5.30 -13.71
CA TYR A 462 9.18 6.32 -13.20
C TYR A 462 9.42 6.21 -11.68
N SER A 463 8.48 5.59 -10.97
CA SER A 463 8.53 5.21 -9.55
C SER A 463 8.41 3.69 -9.45
N GLY A 464 8.78 3.11 -8.31
CA GLY A 464 8.69 1.66 -8.08
C GLY A 464 10.00 0.91 -8.37
N TYR A 465 10.05 -0.30 -7.82
CA TYR A 465 11.20 -1.19 -7.87
C TYR A 465 10.82 -2.48 -8.59
N ILE A 466 11.24 -2.61 -9.84
CA ILE A 466 10.86 -3.72 -10.72
C ILE A 466 11.78 -4.90 -10.48
N VAL A 467 11.18 -6.02 -10.11
CA VAL A 467 11.92 -7.21 -9.70
C VAL A 467 11.94 -8.25 -10.79
N ASN A 468 13.04 -9.01 -10.87
CA ASN A 468 13.10 -10.16 -11.77
C ASN A 468 12.14 -11.26 -11.30
N CYS A 469 11.65 -12.06 -12.24
CA CYS A 469 10.79 -13.18 -11.93
C CYS A 469 11.54 -14.46 -11.55
N HIS A 470 12.87 -14.43 -11.29
CA HIS A 470 13.72 -15.63 -11.11
C HIS A 470 14.15 -15.88 -9.66
N ASP A 471 14.31 -14.84 -8.85
CA ASP A 471 14.73 -14.96 -7.44
C ASP A 471 13.57 -15.17 -6.46
N ALA A 472 13.92 -15.53 -5.23
CA ALA A 472 13.02 -15.68 -4.09
C ALA A 472 12.79 -14.34 -3.34
N HIS A 473 12.51 -13.26 -4.06
CA HIS A 473 12.35 -11.90 -3.52
C HIS A 473 11.36 -11.85 -2.35
N THR A 474 10.19 -12.45 -2.54
CA THR A 474 9.11 -12.41 -1.55
C THR A 474 9.48 -13.09 -0.24
N MET A 475 10.27 -14.17 -0.29
CA MET A 475 10.82 -14.80 0.91
C MET A 475 11.88 -13.94 1.58
N ARG A 476 12.75 -13.29 0.79
CA ARG A 476 13.79 -12.38 1.29
C ARG A 476 13.20 -11.14 1.95
N TRP A 477 12.05 -10.67 1.47
CA TRP A 477 11.39 -9.49 2.00
C TRP A 477 10.25 -9.87 2.94
N ALA A 478 10.55 -10.65 3.98
CA ALA A 478 9.64 -10.98 5.07
C ALA A 478 8.28 -11.58 4.63
N GLY A 479 8.28 -12.44 3.61
CA GLY A 479 7.06 -13.06 3.08
C GLY A 479 6.14 -12.06 2.37
N SER A 480 6.72 -11.16 1.57
CA SER A 480 5.98 -10.14 0.84
C SER A 480 5.15 -10.70 -0.32
N ASP A 481 4.36 -9.82 -0.90
CA ASP A 481 3.53 -9.98 -2.09
C ASP A 481 3.56 -8.65 -2.87
N TYR A 482 2.88 -8.61 -4.02
CA TYR A 482 2.86 -7.45 -4.91
C TYR A 482 1.51 -6.69 -4.84
N ASP A 483 0.84 -6.74 -3.67
CA ASP A 483 -0.58 -6.35 -3.52
C ASP A 483 -0.84 -4.94 -2.94
N ASP A 484 0.22 -4.26 -2.50
CA ASP A 484 0.16 -2.95 -1.84
C ASP A 484 1.34 -2.07 -2.24
N LEU A 485 1.09 -0.77 -2.34
CA LEU A 485 2.07 0.30 -2.50
C LEU A 485 2.76 0.61 -1.17
N LYS A 486 2.93 -0.40 -0.31
CA LYS A 486 3.63 -0.23 0.97
C LYS A 486 5.11 -0.20 0.71
N HIS A 487 5.63 1.02 0.67
CA HIS A 487 6.92 1.43 1.19
C HIS A 487 7.89 0.29 1.53
N GLU A 488 8.59 -0.23 0.52
CA GLU A 488 9.74 -1.12 0.72
C GLU A 488 11.02 -0.33 0.57
N SER A 489 11.93 -0.50 1.52
CA SER A 489 13.14 0.31 1.60
C SER A 489 14.15 -0.19 0.58
N ALA A 490 14.52 0.68 -0.35
CA ALA A 490 15.62 0.52 -1.29
C ALA A 490 16.66 1.63 -1.08
#